data_AF-A0A4C1ZX68-F1
#
_entry.id   AF-A0A4C1ZX68-F1
#
_cell.length_a   1.000
_cell.length_b   1.000
_cell.length_c   1.000
_cell.angle_alpha   90.00
_cell.angle_beta   90.00
_cell.angle_gamma   90.00
#
_symmetry.space_group_name_H-M   'P 1'
#
loop_
_entity.id
_entity.type
_entity.pdbx_description
1 polymer ?
#
loop_
_entity_poly.entity_id
_entity_poly.type
_entity_poly.pdbx_seq_one_letter_code
_entity_poly.pdbx_strand_id
1 'polypeptide(L)'
;MKTIIDWNRVSTALEEVNTPNLNVIPDNIVFNNDIDIVIGILIKPIRSVVKRCQRKVPVNSDRRSLPAVVRKLIRAKNAALRRASAYPTLEYRSLARVLHCEVKARVREVKNENWSTLMEEIT
;
A
#
# COMPACT_ATOMS: atom_id res chain seq x y z
N MET A 1 15.09 -4.94 3.07
CA MET A 1 14.25 -4.62 1.88
C MET A 1 13.20 -5.71 1.72
N LYS A 2 11.94 -5.34 1.51
CA LYS A 2 10.84 -6.29 1.31
C LYS A 2 10.53 -6.34 -0.18
N THR A 3 10.42 -7.55 -0.73
CA THR A 3 9.96 -7.74 -2.10
C THR A 3 8.44 -7.70 -2.09
N ILE A 4 7.85 -6.79 -2.86
CA ILE A 4 6.41 -6.79 -3.12
C ILE A 4 6.16 -7.05 -4.61
N ILE A 5 5.07 -7.73 -4.89
CA ILE A 5 4.62 -8.02 -6.26
C ILE A 5 3.54 -7.00 -6.59
N ASP A 6 3.69 -6.30 -7.71
CA ASP A 6 2.65 -5.43 -8.25
C ASP A 6 1.64 -6.25 -9.04
N TRP A 7 0.53 -6.63 -8.39
CA TRP A 7 -0.50 -7.48 -8.98
C TRP A 7 -1.22 -6.85 -10.18
N ASN A 8 -1.37 -5.52 -10.22
CA ASN A 8 -1.95 -4.84 -11.38
C ASN A 8 -1.04 -4.99 -12.60
N ARG A 9 0.27 -4.79 -12.39
CA ARG A 9 1.26 -4.95 -13.45
C ARG A 9 1.41 -6.42 -13.89
N VAL A 10 1.24 -7.39 -12.97
CA VAL A 10 1.16 -8.82 -13.31
C VAL A 10 -0.02 -9.10 -14.23
N SER A 11 -1.20 -8.52 -13.95
CA SER A 11 -2.40 -8.70 -14.77
C SER A 11 -2.18 -8.24 -16.20
N THR A 12 -1.69 -7.00 -16.39
CA THR A 12 -1.42 -6.43 -17.72
C THR A 12 -0.37 -7.24 -18.48
N ALA A 13 0.73 -7.59 -17.82
CA ALA A 13 1.80 -8.37 -18.46
C ALA A 13 1.36 -9.81 -18.78
N LEU A 14 0.37 -10.36 -18.09
CA LEU A 14 -0.16 -11.69 -18.41
C LEU A 14 -1.08 -11.65 -19.64
N GLU A 15 -1.85 -10.58 -19.83
CA GLU A 15 -2.67 -10.38 -21.04
C GLU A 15 -1.80 -10.31 -22.32
N GLU A 16 -0.64 -9.66 -22.24
CA GLU A 16 0.34 -9.59 -23.34
C GLU A 16 1.01 -10.95 -23.66
N VAL A 17 1.19 -11.81 -22.65
CA VAL A 17 1.90 -13.09 -22.82
C VAL A 17 0.95 -14.24 -23.21
N ASN A 18 -0.34 -14.12 -22.89
CA ASN A 18 -1.36 -15.13 -23.22
C ASN A 18 -1.74 -15.17 -24.70
N THR A 19 -1.41 -14.13 -25.48
CA THR A 19 -1.82 -14.01 -26.89
C THR A 19 -1.00 -14.86 -27.88
N PRO A 20 0.31 -15.14 -27.67
CA PRO A 20 1.06 -16.04 -28.57
C PRO A 20 1.37 -17.44 -28.01
N ASN A 21 1.36 -17.64 -26.68
CA ASN A 21 2.05 -18.78 -26.05
C ASN A 21 1.19 -20.05 -25.91
N LEU A 22 -0.12 -19.97 -26.14
CA LEU A 22 -1.02 -21.14 -26.09
C LEU A 22 -0.97 -21.99 -27.37
N ASN A 23 -0.38 -21.49 -28.46
CA ASN A 23 -0.25 -22.21 -29.72
C ASN A 23 0.84 -23.31 -29.69
N VAL A 24 1.59 -23.42 -28.59
CA VAL A 24 2.68 -24.41 -28.39
C VAL A 24 2.20 -25.60 -27.55
N ILE A 25 0.93 -25.60 -27.11
CA ILE A 25 0.35 -26.70 -26.34
C ILE A 25 0.03 -27.83 -27.32
N PRO A 26 0.57 -29.05 -27.12
CA PRO A 26 0.22 -30.18 -27.97
C PRO A 26 -1.27 -30.53 -27.83
N ASP A 27 -1.95 -30.68 -28.97
CA ASP A 27 -3.41 -30.95 -29.03
C ASP A 27 -3.80 -32.33 -28.48
N ASN A 28 -2.84 -33.26 -28.34
CA ASN A 28 -3.05 -34.53 -27.67
C ASN A 28 -2.23 -34.58 -26.36
N ILE A 29 -2.91 -34.85 -25.25
CA ILE A 29 -2.30 -35.15 -23.96
C ILE A 29 -2.55 -36.64 -23.76
N VAL A 30 -1.63 -37.49 -24.24
CA VAL A 30 -1.84 -38.94 -24.27
C VAL A 30 -1.03 -39.66 -23.18
N PHE A 31 0.09 -39.08 -22.70
CA PHE A 31 0.92 -39.69 -21.65
C PHE A 31 1.14 -38.78 -20.43
N ASN A 32 1.39 -39.40 -19.26
CA ASN A 32 1.69 -38.69 -18.01
C ASN A 32 2.89 -37.72 -18.14
N ASN A 33 3.87 -38.03 -18.98
CA ASN A 33 5.02 -37.14 -19.24
C ASN A 33 4.60 -35.84 -19.95
N ASP A 34 3.53 -35.87 -20.74
CA ASP A 34 3.03 -34.68 -21.44
C ASP A 34 2.40 -33.70 -20.46
N ILE A 35 1.85 -34.19 -19.35
CA ILE A 35 1.28 -33.35 -18.28
C ILE A 35 2.38 -32.50 -17.63
N ASP A 36 3.52 -33.10 -17.26
CA ASP A 36 4.63 -32.37 -16.66
C ASP A 36 5.24 -31.34 -17.63
N ILE A 37 5.30 -31.68 -18.91
CA ILE A 37 5.75 -30.78 -19.97
C ILE A 37 4.80 -29.59 -20.11
N VAL A 38 3.48 -29.84 -20.21
CA VAL A 38 2.45 -28.80 -20.32
C VAL A 38 2.45 -27.90 -19.08
N ILE A 39 2.53 -28.48 -17.88
CA ILE A 39 2.68 -27.73 -16.62
C ILE A 39 3.94 -26.84 -16.67
N GLY A 40 5.07 -27.39 -17.13
CA GLY A 40 6.31 -26.65 -17.28
C GLY A 40 6.20 -25.49 -18.26
N ILE A 41 5.54 -25.70 -19.42
CA ILE A 41 5.30 -24.68 -20.45
C ILE A 41 4.40 -23.56 -19.90
N LEU A 42 3.34 -23.89 -19.16
CA LEU A 42 2.41 -22.90 -18.60
C LEU A 42 3.02 -22.11 -17.43
N ILE A 43 3.80 -22.76 -16.57
CA ILE A 43 4.35 -22.13 -15.36
C ILE A 43 5.55 -21.21 -15.67
N LYS A 44 6.38 -21.53 -16.66
CA LYS A 44 7.56 -20.72 -17.05
C LYS A 44 7.22 -19.24 -17.33
N PRO A 45 6.25 -18.90 -18.21
CA PRO A 45 5.91 -17.51 -18.50
C PRO A 45 5.32 -16.80 -17.28
N ILE A 46 4.42 -17.44 -16.52
CA ILE A 46 3.85 -16.88 -15.29
C ILE A 46 4.96 -16.51 -14.29
N ARG A 47 5.91 -17.44 -14.08
CA ARG A 47 7.06 -17.21 -13.19
C ARG A 47 7.93 -16.04 -13.66
N SER A 48 8.12 -15.90 -14.98
CA SER A 48 8.85 -14.78 -15.58
C SER A 48 8.14 -13.44 -15.34
N VAL A 49 6.83 -13.39 -15.59
CA VAL A 49 6.00 -12.19 -15.35
C VAL A 49 6.04 -11.79 -13.88
N VAL A 50 5.81 -12.74 -12.97
CA VAL A 50 5.85 -12.49 -11.52
C VAL A 50 7.21 -11.94 -11.11
N LYS A 51 8.33 -12.51 -11.60
CA LYS A 51 9.68 -11.98 -11.33
C LYS A 51 9.88 -10.56 -11.84
N ARG A 52 9.42 -10.25 -13.06
CA ARG A 52 9.52 -8.89 -13.62
C ARG A 52 8.70 -7.87 -12.83
N CYS A 53 7.56 -8.28 -12.27
CA CYS A 53 6.68 -7.43 -11.47
C CYS A 53 7.04 -7.36 -9.98
N GLN A 54 8.14 -8.00 -9.57
CA GLN A 54 8.71 -7.79 -8.24
C GLN A 54 9.40 -6.43 -8.19
N ARG A 55 9.15 -5.69 -7.11
CA ARG A 55 9.95 -4.51 -6.76
C ARG A 55 10.44 -4.62 -5.33
N LYS A 56 11.68 -4.18 -5.11
CA LYS A 56 12.25 -4.04 -3.78
C LYS A 56 11.73 -2.73 -3.19
N VAL A 57 11.05 -2.82 -2.07
CA VAL A 57 10.64 -1.66 -1.29
C VAL A 57 11.49 -1.65 -0.01
N PRO A 58 12.00 -0.50 0.44
CA PRO A 58 12.64 -0.41 1.75
C PRO A 58 11.70 -1.00 2.80
N VAL A 59 12.23 -1.83 3.71
CA VAL A 59 11.44 -2.40 4.82
C VAL A 59 10.85 -1.30 5.69
N ASN A 60 11.48 -0.13 5.66
CA ASN A 60 11.08 1.06 6.35
C ASN A 60 10.29 1.95 5.40
N SER A 61 9.09 1.53 4.99
CA SER A 61 7.98 2.44 5.27
C SER A 61 7.59 2.15 6.71
N ASP A 62 8.50 2.51 7.64
CA ASP A 62 8.10 2.75 9.01
C ASP A 62 6.88 3.62 8.85
N ARG A 63 5.71 3.08 9.18
CA ARG A 63 4.44 3.78 9.10
C ARG A 63 4.68 5.06 9.87
N ARG A 64 5.03 6.15 9.18
CA ARG A 64 5.87 7.23 9.72
C ARG A 64 5.16 7.69 10.98
N SER A 65 5.67 7.21 12.11
CA SER A 65 4.81 7.11 13.28
C SER A 65 4.48 8.54 13.64
N LEU A 66 3.19 8.85 13.80
CA LEU A 66 2.78 10.23 14.03
C LEU A 66 3.61 10.77 15.19
N PRO A 67 4.21 11.97 15.05
CA PRO A 67 5.03 12.56 16.10
C PRO A 67 4.29 12.50 17.43
N ALA A 68 5.03 12.32 18.52
CA ALA A 68 4.45 12.11 19.85
C ALA A 68 3.45 13.23 20.22
N VAL A 69 3.72 14.47 19.78
CA VAL A 69 2.84 15.64 19.93
C VAL A 69 1.49 15.42 19.24
N VAL A 70 1.48 15.00 17.97
CA VAL A 70 0.25 14.74 17.20
C VAL A 70 -0.56 13.62 17.84
N ARG A 71 0.11 12.55 18.31
CA ARG A 71 -0.58 11.45 19.02
C ARG A 71 -1.25 11.93 20.31
N LYS A 72 -0.58 12.79 21.09
CA LYS A 72 -1.15 13.40 22.30
C LYS A 72 -2.37 14.28 21.95
N LEU A 73 -2.28 15.10 20.90
CA LEU A 73 -3.39 15.93 20.43
C LEU A 73 -4.60 15.12 19.96
N ILE A 74 -4.38 14.02 19.24
CA ILE A 74 -5.47 13.11 18.83
C ILE A 74 -6.18 12.52 20.05
N ARG A 75 -5.42 12.11 21.09
CA ARG A 75 -6.02 11.61 22.35
C ARG A 75 -6.83 12.69 23.04
N ALA A 76 -6.32 13.92 23.15
CA ALA A 76 -7.02 15.05 23.73
C ALA A 76 -8.31 15.39 22.98
N LYS A 77 -8.24 15.46 21.63
CA LYS A 77 -9.40 15.66 20.77
C LYS A 77 -10.47 14.58 21.00
N ASN A 78 -10.07 13.32 21.06
CA ASN A 78 -11.00 12.21 21.26
C ASN A 78 -11.63 12.25 22.66
N ALA A 79 -10.89 12.66 23.68
CA ALA A 79 -11.44 12.88 25.02
C ALA A 79 -12.45 14.05 25.03
N ALA A 80 -12.15 15.15 24.35
CA ALA A 80 -13.06 16.29 24.21
C ALA A 80 -14.35 15.91 23.46
N LEU A 81 -14.24 15.12 22.38
CA LEU A 81 -15.40 14.61 21.64
C LEU A 81 -16.31 13.75 22.52
N ARG A 82 -15.74 12.84 23.32
CA ARG A 82 -16.51 12.04 24.28
C ARG A 82 -17.21 12.88 25.34
N ARG A 83 -16.56 13.95 25.83
CA ARG A 83 -17.18 14.89 26.77
C ARG A 83 -18.31 15.67 26.12
N ALA A 84 -18.10 16.17 24.90
CA ALA A 84 -19.12 16.90 24.15
C ALA A 84 -20.33 16.02 23.77
N SER A 85 -20.15 14.70 23.61
CA SER A 85 -21.26 13.77 23.41
C SER A 85 -21.99 13.44 24.71
N ALA A 86 -21.28 13.28 25.83
CA ALA A 86 -21.89 12.99 27.13
C ALA A 86 -22.63 14.21 27.71
N TYR A 87 -22.04 15.39 27.55
CA TYR A 87 -22.55 16.66 28.05
C TYR A 87 -22.51 17.68 26.91
N PRO A 88 -23.61 17.86 26.15
CA PRO A 88 -23.64 18.67 24.94
C PRO A 88 -23.61 20.19 25.18
N THR A 89 -22.69 20.69 26.01
CA THR A 89 -22.54 22.12 26.28
C THR A 89 -21.78 22.84 25.16
N LEU A 90 -21.96 24.15 25.06
CA LEU A 90 -21.27 24.98 24.07
C LEU A 90 -19.75 24.96 24.25
N GLU A 91 -19.27 24.98 25.49
CA GLU A 91 -17.85 24.94 25.84
C GLU A 91 -17.16 23.67 25.33
N TYR A 92 -17.75 22.50 25.60
CA TYR A 92 -17.15 21.23 25.19
C TYR A 92 -17.16 21.06 23.67
N ARG A 93 -18.21 21.53 22.99
CA ARG A 93 -18.27 21.56 21.52
C ARG A 93 -17.18 22.46 20.93
N SER A 94 -17.00 23.65 21.50
CA SER A 94 -15.96 24.59 21.06
C SER A 94 -14.56 24.03 21.28
N LEU A 95 -14.28 23.43 22.44
CA LEU A 95 -12.99 22.78 22.73
C LEU A 95 -12.69 21.63 21.75
N ALA A 96 -13.69 20.78 21.46
CA ALA A 96 -13.52 19.70 20.49
C ALA A 96 -13.22 20.21 19.07
N ARG A 97 -13.83 21.33 18.67
CA ARG A 97 -13.55 21.99 17.38
C ARG A 97 -12.13 22.56 17.33
N VAL A 98 -11.69 23.26 18.37
CA VAL A 98 -10.33 23.81 18.46
C VAL A 98 -9.29 22.69 18.32
N LEU A 99 -9.43 21.61 19.11
CA LEU A 99 -8.53 20.47 19.06
C LEU A 99 -8.57 19.74 17.70
N HIS A 100 -9.73 19.72 17.03
CA HIS A 100 -9.84 19.17 15.68
C HIS A 100 -9.04 19.99 14.66
N CYS A 101 -9.18 21.31 14.69
CA CYS A 101 -8.42 22.21 13.82
C CYS A 101 -6.91 22.08 14.05
N GLU A 102 -6.48 22.01 15.31
CA GLU A 102 -5.07 21.87 15.65
C GLU A 102 -4.48 20.53 15.18
N VAL A 103 -5.20 19.42 15.38
CA VAL A 103 -4.80 18.12 14.82
C VAL A 103 -4.64 18.20 13.30
N LYS A 104 -5.59 18.85 12.60
CA LYS A 104 -5.54 18.98 11.14
C LYS A 104 -4.33 19.82 10.68
N ALA A 105 -4.01 20.89 11.39
CA ALA A 105 -2.85 21.73 11.12
C ALA A 105 -1.54 20.93 11.30
N ARG A 106 -1.36 20.27 12.44
CA ARG A 106 -0.14 19.51 12.74
C ARG A 106 0.08 18.32 11.81
N VAL A 107 -1.00 17.62 11.41
CA VAL A 107 -0.89 16.55 10.41
C VAL A 107 -0.45 17.10 9.05
N ARG A 108 -0.88 18.31 8.69
CA ARG A 108 -0.44 18.97 7.45
C ARG A 108 1.03 19.36 7.52
N GLU A 109 1.49 19.95 8.62
CA GLU A 109 2.91 20.28 8.86
C GLU A 109 3.79 19.05 8.69
N VAL A 110 3.46 17.95 9.37
CA VAL A 110 4.23 16.69 9.26
C VAL A 110 4.27 16.19 7.81
N LYS A 111 3.17 16.29 7.07
CA LYS A 111 3.18 15.91 5.65
C LYS A 111 4.12 16.82 4.84
N ASN A 112 4.12 18.12 5.10
CA ASN A 112 4.95 19.08 4.37
C ASN A 112 6.44 18.90 4.70
N GLU A 113 6.79 18.72 5.98
CA GLU A 113 8.16 18.37 6.41
C GLU A 113 8.63 17.10 5.72
N ASN A 114 7.79 16.06 5.72
CA ASN A 114 8.08 14.81 5.05
C ASN A 114 8.36 14.97 3.55
N TRP A 115 7.63 15.86 2.87
CA TRP A 115 7.88 16.21 1.47
C TRP A 115 9.17 17.01 1.31
N SER A 116 9.46 17.96 2.20
CA SER A 116 10.71 18.75 2.18
C SER A 116 11.94 17.85 2.32
N THR A 117 11.93 16.92 3.28
CA THR A 117 13.03 15.96 3.47
C THR A 117 13.26 15.11 2.21
N LEU A 118 12.18 14.67 1.55
CA LEU A 118 12.29 13.91 0.31
C LEU A 118 12.88 14.74 -0.83
N MET A 119 12.60 16.04 -0.90
CA MET A 119 13.19 16.93 -1.92
C MET A 119 14.68 17.16 -1.66
N GLU A 120 15.11 17.27 -0.40
CA GLU A 120 16.52 17.37 -0.01
C GLU A 120 17.31 16.09 -0.34
N GLU A 121 16.73 14.91 -0.14
CA GLU A 121 17.40 13.63 -0.44
C GLU A 121 17.60 13.38 -1.96
N ILE A 122 16.84 14.06 -2.82
CA ILE A 122 16.90 13.92 -4.27
C ILE A 122 17.94 14.87 -4.91
N THR A 123 18.33 15.95 -4.21
CA THR A 123 19.21 17.02 -4.73
C THR A 123 20.67 16.75 -4.38
#